data_AF-A0A971GJT6-F1
#
_entry.id   AF-A0A971GJT6-F1
#
_cell.length_a   1.000
_cell.length_b   1.000
_cell.length_c   1.000
_cell.angle_alpha   90.00
_cell.angle_beta   90.00
_cell.angle_gamma   90.00
#
_symmetry.space_group_name_H-M   'P 1'
#
loop_
_entity.id
_entity.type
_entity.pdbx_description
1 polymer ?
#
loop_
_entity_poly.entity_id
_entity_poly.type
_entity_poly.pdbx_seq_one_letter_code
_entity_poly.pdbx_strand_id
1 'polypeptide(L)'
;MLKNIKTLFKTILTVTLIFSSMIVISCGGGGGGGGTVDTVGTIATDGPGWLIMYYCAADNDLEEVIMNDLNEMESIDLSAKKIKIVALVDRNSSYDT
;
A
#
# COMPACT_ATOMS: atom_id res chain seq x y z
N MET A 1 -39.12 -11.43 28.33
CA MET A 1 -38.77 -10.24 27.52
C MET A 1 -37.53 -9.50 28.03
N LEU A 2 -37.45 -9.12 29.30
CA LEU A 2 -36.32 -8.33 29.86
C LEU A 2 -34.93 -9.03 29.88
N LYS A 3 -34.87 -10.37 29.81
CA LYS A 3 -33.58 -11.09 29.77
C LYS A 3 -32.93 -10.97 28.38
N ASN A 4 -33.73 -11.09 27.33
CA ASN A 4 -33.26 -11.04 25.94
C ASN A 4 -32.78 -9.63 25.57
N ILE A 5 -33.39 -8.57 26.12
CA ILE A 5 -32.94 -7.19 25.88
C ILE A 5 -31.61 -6.88 26.58
N LYS A 6 -31.35 -7.46 27.76
CA LYS A 6 -30.05 -7.33 28.46
C LYS A 6 -28.95 -8.11 27.73
N THR A 7 -29.26 -9.28 27.19
CA THR A 7 -28.33 -10.05 26.35
C THR A 7 -28.04 -9.30 25.06
N LEU A 8 -29.06 -8.76 24.39
CA LEU A 8 -28.91 -7.95 23.18
C LEU A 8 -28.04 -6.70 23.42
N PHE A 9 -28.28 -5.98 24.50
CA PHE A 9 -27.48 -4.80 24.86
C PHE A 9 -26.02 -5.16 25.15
N LYS A 10 -25.77 -6.27 25.85
CA LYS A 10 -24.41 -6.78 26.08
C LYS A 10 -23.72 -7.15 24.77
N THR A 11 -24.41 -7.85 23.88
CA THR A 11 -23.84 -8.24 22.58
C THR A 11 -23.48 -7.02 21.74
N ILE A 12 -24.36 -6.02 21.66
CA ILE A 12 -24.09 -4.77 20.92
C ILE A 12 -22.89 -4.04 21.54
N LEU A 13 -22.84 -3.92 22.87
CA LEU A 13 -21.75 -3.26 23.57
C LEU A 13 -20.40 -3.96 23.34
N THR A 14 -20.38 -5.30 23.41
CA THR A 14 -19.16 -6.09 23.18
C THR A 14 -18.66 -5.97 21.74
N VAL A 15 -19.56 -6.02 20.75
CA VAL A 15 -19.18 -5.87 19.33
C VAL A 15 -18.61 -4.48 19.06
N THR A 16 -19.22 -3.43 19.60
CA THR A 16 -18.74 -2.05 19.43
C THR A 16 -17.36 -1.84 20.09
N LEU A 17 -17.11 -2.44 21.25
CA LEU A 17 -15.81 -2.34 21.93
C LEU A 17 -14.69 -3.05 21.17
N ILE A 18 -14.98 -4.20 20.56
CA ILE A 18 -14.00 -4.93 19.73
C ILE A 18 -13.65 -4.12 18.48
N PHE A 19 -14.65 -3.55 17.79
CA PHE A 19 -14.42 -2.77 16.57
C PHE A 19 -13.61 -1.49 16.81
N SER A 20 -13.84 -0.81 17.95
CA SER A 20 -13.08 0.38 18.35
C SER A 20 -11.60 0.07 18.62
N SER A 21 -11.29 -1.13 19.14
CA SER A 21 -9.91 -1.55 19.41
C SER A 21 -9.08 -1.82 18.15
N MET A 22 -9.71 -2.02 16.99
CA MET A 22 -8.99 -2.17 15.72
C MET A 22 -8.52 -0.83 15.14
N ILE A 23 -9.14 0.29 15.53
CA ILE A 23 -8.82 1.63 15.02
C ILE A 23 -7.51 2.17 15.65
N VAL A 24 -7.12 1.71 16.84
CA VAL A 24 -5.94 2.20 17.58
C VAL A 24 -4.61 1.54 17.18
N ILE A 25 -4.61 0.51 16.32
CA ILE A 25 -3.37 -0.13 15.83
C ILE A 25 -2.72 0.67 14.68
N SER A 26 -3.41 1.70 14.14
CA SER A 26 -2.91 2.53 13.03
C SER A 26 -2.06 3.74 13.47
N CYS A 27 -1.52 3.77 14.69
CA CYS A 27 -0.52 4.79 15.05
C CYS A 27 0.86 4.35 14.52
N GLY A 28 1.10 4.57 13.23
CA GLY A 28 2.41 4.46 12.62
C GLY A 28 3.35 5.55 13.16
N GLY A 29 4.16 5.21 14.16
CA GLY A 29 5.23 6.08 14.65
C GLY A 29 6.35 6.20 13.63
N GLY A 30 6.37 7.29 12.86
CA GLY A 30 7.50 7.65 12.00
C GLY A 30 8.64 8.28 12.81
N GLY A 31 9.79 7.61 12.88
CA GLY A 31 11.00 8.11 13.53
C GLY A 31 11.75 9.14 12.66
N GLY A 32 12.15 10.26 13.25
CA GLY A 32 12.99 11.28 12.61
C GLY A 32 14.48 10.94 12.70
N GLY A 33 15.16 10.86 11.55
CA GLY A 33 16.62 10.76 11.45
C GLY A 33 17.23 12.11 11.12
N GLY A 34 17.79 12.80 12.12
CA GLY A 34 18.62 14.00 11.93
C GLY A 34 20.09 13.62 11.85
N GLY A 35 20.69 13.71 10.67
CA GLY A 35 22.12 13.57 10.45
C GLY A 35 22.69 14.88 9.89
N THR A 36 23.49 15.60 10.69
CA THR A 36 24.33 16.69 10.21
C THR A 36 25.66 16.13 9.73
N VAL A 37 25.97 16.26 8.45
CA VAL A 37 27.36 16.21 7.97
C VAL A 37 27.60 17.42 7.07
N ASP A 38 28.52 18.25 7.55
CA ASP A 38 29.07 19.45 6.92
C ASP A 38 30.25 19.06 6.01
N THR A 39 30.52 19.91 5.01
CA THR A 39 31.70 20.00 4.13
C THR A 39 31.60 19.40 2.70
N VAL A 40 31.25 20.31 1.78
CA VAL A 40 31.68 20.47 0.37
C VAL A 40 31.99 19.20 -0.43
N GLY A 41 31.00 18.76 -1.21
CA GLY A 41 31.17 17.77 -2.28
C GLY A 41 29.84 17.46 -2.93
N THR A 42 29.46 18.28 -3.91
CA THR A 42 28.22 18.14 -4.71
C THR A 42 26.95 18.19 -3.86
N ILE A 43 26.27 19.34 -3.84
CA ILE A 43 24.85 19.36 -3.48
C ILE A 43 24.20 18.38 -4.45
N ALA A 44 23.70 17.25 -3.96
CA ALA A 44 22.77 16.44 -4.72
C ALA A 44 21.59 17.36 -5.03
N THR A 45 21.61 17.99 -6.21
CA THR A 45 20.50 18.77 -6.77
C THR A 45 19.28 17.90 -7.05
N ASP A 46 19.41 16.62 -6.75
CA ASP A 46 18.44 15.60 -6.97
C ASP A 46 17.62 15.41 -5.70
N GLY A 47 16.60 16.26 -5.55
CA GLY A 47 15.59 16.14 -4.50
C GLY A 47 14.98 14.72 -4.41
N PRO A 48 14.27 14.41 -3.31
CA PRO A 48 13.82 13.05 -3.01
C PRO A 48 12.99 12.47 -4.17
N GLY A 49 13.40 11.30 -4.67
CA GLY A 49 12.67 10.54 -5.68
C GLY A 49 11.48 9.78 -5.09
N TRP A 50 10.61 9.29 -5.97
CA TRP A 50 9.44 8.49 -5.57
C TRP A 50 9.65 7.02 -5.92
N LEU A 51 9.32 6.15 -4.97
CA LEU A 51 9.16 4.72 -5.21
C LEU A 51 7.67 4.39 -5.17
N ILE A 52 7.15 3.90 -6.29
CA ILE A 52 5.75 3.49 -6.44
C ILE A 52 5.72 1.97 -6.50
N MET A 53 4.95 1.35 -5.61
CA MET A 53 4.65 -0.08 -5.68
C MET A 53 3.30 -0.26 -6.36
N TYR A 54 3.30 -0.92 -7.51
CA TYR A 54 2.10 -1.41 -8.16
C TYR A 54 1.85 -2.85 -7.68
N TYR A 55 0.79 -3.06 -6.91
CA TYR A 55 0.40 -4.39 -6.43
C TYR A 55 -0.91 -4.80 -7.10
N CYS A 56 -0.92 -5.99 -7.71
CA CYS A 56 -2.12 -6.50 -8.36
C CYS A 56 -2.32 -8.00 -8.11
N ALA A 57 -3.53 -8.36 -7.67
CA ALA A 57 -3.96 -9.75 -7.55
C ALA A 57 -4.59 -10.21 -8.88
N ALA A 58 -3.76 -10.72 -9.79
CA ALA A 58 -4.14 -10.95 -11.19
C ALA A 58 -4.66 -12.38 -11.47
N ASP A 59 -4.76 -13.26 -10.46
CA ASP A 59 -5.31 -14.61 -10.59
C ASP A 59 -6.84 -14.59 -10.82
N ASN A 60 -7.25 -14.09 -11.98
CA ASN A 60 -8.63 -14.04 -12.48
C ASN A 60 -8.62 -13.68 -13.99
N ASP A 61 -9.81 -13.50 -14.56
CA ASP A 61 -10.01 -13.18 -15.98
C ASP A 61 -9.56 -11.77 -16.40
N LEU A 62 -8.97 -10.98 -15.48
CA LEU A 62 -8.39 -9.67 -15.78
C LEU A 62 -6.87 -9.72 -15.97
N GLU A 63 -6.20 -10.88 -15.87
CA GLU A 63 -4.74 -10.97 -15.99
C GLU A 63 -4.23 -10.33 -17.29
N GLU A 64 -4.84 -10.64 -18.42
CA GLU A 64 -4.45 -10.09 -19.73
C GLU A 64 -4.52 -8.56 -19.75
N VAL A 65 -5.55 -7.98 -19.13
CA VAL A 65 -5.74 -6.53 -19.03
C VAL A 65 -4.64 -5.92 -18.16
N ILE A 66 -4.30 -6.55 -17.04
CA ILE A 66 -3.23 -6.11 -16.13
C ILE A 66 -1.86 -6.15 -16.83
N MET A 67 -1.61 -7.16 -17.68
CA MET A 67 -0.37 -7.24 -18.45
C MET A 67 -0.31 -6.15 -19.53
N ASN A 68 -1.43 -5.81 -20.15
CA ASN A 68 -1.51 -4.66 -21.06
C ASN A 68 -1.21 -3.34 -20.33
N ASP A 69 -1.80 -3.10 -19.15
CA ASP A 69 -1.52 -1.93 -18.32
C ASP A 69 -0.03 -1.85 -17.91
N LEU A 70 0.61 -2.99 -17.63
CA LEU A 70 2.05 -3.04 -17.31
C LEU A 70 2.91 -2.65 -18.52
N ASN A 71 2.57 -3.11 -19.72
CA ASN A 71 3.25 -2.72 -20.96
C ASN A 71 3.07 -1.22 -21.23
N GLU A 72 1.89 -0.67 -20.95
CA GLU A 72 1.64 0.77 -21.03
C GLU A 72 2.54 1.54 -20.05
N MET A 73 2.65 1.07 -18.80
CA MET A 73 3.54 1.68 -17.81
C MET A 73 5.03 1.57 -18.18
N GLU A 74 5.46 0.46 -18.79
CA GLU A 74 6.84 0.28 -19.26
C GLU A 74 7.21 1.24 -20.40
N SER A 75 6.24 1.62 -21.23
CA SER A 75 6.46 2.53 -22.37
C SER A 75 6.83 3.96 -21.98
N ILE A 76 6.65 4.34 -20.71
CA ILE A 76 6.85 5.70 -20.22
C ILE A 76 8.30 5.90 -19.75
N ASP A 77 9.00 6.87 -20.33
CA ASP A 77 10.32 7.30 -19.83
C ASP A 77 10.18 8.17 -18.58
N LEU A 78 10.55 7.59 -17.42
CA LEU A 78 10.52 8.24 -16.12
C LEU A 78 11.91 8.66 -15.60
N SER A 79 12.97 8.48 -16.41
CA SER A 79 14.36 8.71 -16.00
C SER A 79 14.61 10.14 -15.49
N ALA A 80 14.05 11.14 -16.17
CA ALA A 80 14.15 12.55 -15.78
C ALA A 80 13.31 12.92 -14.54
N LYS A 81 12.40 12.04 -14.09
CA LYS A 81 11.43 12.32 -13.03
C LYS A 81 11.82 11.75 -11.67
N LYS A 82 12.88 10.94 -11.58
CA LYS A 82 13.28 10.24 -10.34
C LYS A 82 12.15 9.41 -9.73
N ILE A 83 11.33 8.83 -10.61
CA ILE A 83 10.26 7.91 -10.22
C ILE A 83 10.75 6.51 -10.55
N LYS A 84 10.65 5.61 -9.57
CA LYS A 84 10.88 4.19 -9.75
C LYS A 84 9.58 3.46 -9.48
N ILE A 85 9.18 2.60 -10.40
CA ILE A 85 8.02 1.73 -10.25
C ILE A 85 8.52 0.30 -10.01
N VAL A 86 7.92 -0.39 -9.04
CA VAL A 86 8.11 -1.83 -8.80
C VAL A 86 6.74 -2.48 -8.88
N ALA A 87 6.58 -3.47 -9.76
CA ALA A 87 5.35 -4.24 -9.89
C ALA A 87 5.45 -5.58 -9.15
N LEU A 88 4.45 -5.88 -8.33
CA LEU A 88 4.22 -7.18 -7.71
C LEU A 88 2.86 -7.68 -8.19
N VAL A 89 2.88 -8.73 -9.00
CA VAL A 89 1.70 -9.27 -9.69
C VAL A 89 1.53 -10.73 -9.31
N ASP A 90 0.37 -11.06 -8.75
CA ASP A 90 -0.04 -12.44 -8.46
C ASP A 90 -0.63 -13.07 -9.73
N ARG A 91 0.21 -13.77 -10.50
CA ARG A 91 -0.16 -14.36 -11.81
C ARG A 91 -0.58 -15.82 -11.68
N ASN A 92 -1.41 -16.29 -12.61
CA ASN A 92 -1.74 -17.70 -12.75
C ASN A 92 -1.39 -18.20 -14.15
N SER A 93 -0.56 -19.24 -14.21
CA SER A 93 -0.08 -19.84 -15.46
C SER A 93 -1.19 -20.38 -16.38
N SER A 94 -2.41 -20.54 -15.88
CA SER A 94 -3.57 -20.93 -16.68
C SER A 94 -3.98 -19.85 -17.69
N TYR A 95 -3.53 -18.60 -17.49
CA TYR A 95 -3.77 -17.45 -18.37
C TYR A 95 -2.53 -17.06 -19.20
N ASP A 96 -1.44 -17.82 -19.12
CA ASP A 96 -0.31 -17.65 -20.03
C ASP A 96 -0.75 -18.01 -21.46
N THR A 97 -0.74 -17.03 -22.37
CA THR A 97 -1.09 -17.18 -23.79
C THR A 97 0.13 -17.12 -24.69
#